data_AF-A0A2V9YK11-F1
#
_entry.id   AF-A0A2V9YK11-F1
#
_cell.length_a   1.000
_cell.length_b   1.000
_cell.length_c   1.000
_cell.angle_alpha   90.00
_cell.angle_beta   90.00
_cell.angle_gamma   90.00
#
_symmetry.space_group_name_H-M   'P 1'
#
loop_
_entity.id
_entity.type
_entity.pdbx_description
1 polymer ?
#
loop_
_entity_poly.entity_id
_entity_poly.type
_entity_poly.pdbx_seq_one_letter_code
_entity_poly.pdbx_strand_id
1 'polypeptide(L)'
;ALNGLSDLAAGTISKLEGLAASSPDLVVGNAYESARGFALFEQHDYLNAADELAADSHSPLALQQLAMAQEKLAKSDAAQSTRTHLKYQRGPTVEWLLVTHPEIGNSH
;
A
#
# COMPACT_ATOMS: atom_id res chain seq x y z
N ALA A 1 -3.89 -15.72 -17.58
CA ALA A 1 -4.13 -14.26 -17.58
C ALA A 1 -3.44 -13.56 -16.40
N LEU A 2 -3.47 -14.13 -15.18
CA LEU A 2 -2.78 -13.58 -13.99
C LEU A 2 -1.28 -13.32 -14.17
N ASN A 3 -0.55 -14.21 -14.85
CA ASN A 3 0.90 -14.03 -15.07
C ASN A 3 1.26 -12.74 -15.81
N GLY A 4 0.44 -12.31 -16.79
CA GLY A 4 0.71 -11.07 -17.53
C GLY A 4 0.50 -9.81 -16.70
N LEU A 5 -0.37 -9.86 -15.68
CA LEU A 5 -0.58 -8.75 -14.75
C LEU A 5 0.55 -8.68 -13.72
N SER A 6 1.05 -9.82 -13.26
CA SER A 6 2.24 -9.90 -12.39
C SER A 6 3.49 -9.39 -13.09
N ASP A 7 3.71 -9.74 -14.36
CA ASP A 7 4.85 -9.27 -15.16
C ASP A 7 4.76 -7.74 -15.39
N LEU A 8 3.56 -7.22 -15.64
CA LEU A 8 3.34 -5.78 -15.78
C LEU A 8 3.58 -5.02 -14.46
N ALA A 9 3.14 -5.58 -13.33
CA ALA A 9 3.38 -4.99 -12.02
C ALA A 9 4.88 -4.93 -11.71
N ALA A 10 5.61 -6.03 -11.91
CA ALA A 10 7.06 -6.09 -11.72
C ALA A 10 7.81 -5.09 -12.62
N GLY A 11 7.42 -4.99 -13.90
CA GLY A 11 8.00 -4.02 -14.83
C GLY A 11 7.69 -2.57 -14.48
N THR A 12 6.53 -2.31 -13.86
CA THR A 12 6.14 -0.96 -13.39
C THR A 12 6.91 -0.58 -12.14
N ILE A 13 7.02 -1.48 -11.16
CA ILE A 13 7.82 -1.28 -9.94
C ILE A 13 9.28 -0.99 -10.30
N SER A 14 9.86 -1.73 -11.26
CA SER A 14 11.24 -1.49 -11.72
C SER A 14 11.45 -0.09 -12.31
N LYS A 15 10.44 0.46 -13.00
CA LYS A 15 10.51 1.85 -13.52
C LYS A 15 10.41 2.87 -12.40
N LEU A 16 9.52 2.64 -11.43
CA LEU A 16 9.38 3.50 -10.25
C LEU A 16 10.66 3.50 -9.42
N GLU A 17 11.32 2.36 -9.27
CA GLU A 17 12.61 2.23 -8.59
C GLU A 17 13.67 3.13 -9.27
N GLY A 18 13.79 3.04 -10.59
CA GLY A 18 14.73 3.88 -11.35
C GLY A 18 14.43 5.38 -11.20
N LEU A 19 13.16 5.76 -11.20
CA LEU A 19 12.74 7.14 -10.99
C LEU A 19 13.06 7.61 -9.56
N ALA A 20 12.72 6.82 -8.54
CA ALA A 20 12.99 7.12 -7.14
C ALA A 20 14.50 7.24 -6.85
N ALA A 21 15.33 6.40 -7.48
CA ALA A 21 16.78 6.49 -7.35
C ALA A 21 17.38 7.76 -7.96
N SER A 22 16.69 8.36 -8.94
CA SER A 22 17.15 9.56 -9.67
C SER A 22 16.49 10.86 -9.22
N SER A 23 15.48 10.79 -8.34
CA SER A 23 14.67 11.93 -7.93
C SER A 23 14.52 11.97 -6.41
N PRO A 24 14.78 13.13 -5.75
CA PRO A 24 14.47 13.32 -4.33
C PRO A 24 12.98 13.57 -4.07
N ASP A 25 12.12 13.46 -5.09
CA ASP A 25 10.67 13.71 -4.97
C ASP A 25 9.99 12.60 -4.14
N LEU A 26 9.43 13.00 -3.00
CA LEU A 26 8.71 12.11 -2.08
C LEU A 26 7.48 11.47 -2.72
N VAL A 27 6.84 12.10 -3.71
CA VAL A 27 5.71 11.49 -4.43
C VAL A 27 6.16 10.26 -5.20
N VAL A 28 7.33 10.33 -5.83
CA VAL A 28 7.90 9.21 -6.59
C VAL A 28 8.39 8.11 -5.65
N GLY A 29 9.08 8.49 -4.57
CA GLY A 29 9.53 7.56 -3.52
C GLY A 29 8.37 6.79 -2.90
N ASN A 30 7.35 7.50 -2.41
CA ASN A 30 6.17 6.90 -1.79
C ASN A 30 5.40 5.98 -2.75
N ALA A 31 5.30 6.35 -4.03
CA ALA A 31 4.66 5.52 -5.05
C ALA A 31 5.45 4.23 -5.30
N TYR A 32 6.79 4.31 -5.33
CA TYR A 32 7.65 3.14 -5.46
C TYR A 32 7.50 2.21 -4.25
N GLU A 33 7.68 2.72 -3.04
CA GLU A 33 7.62 1.95 -1.79
C GLU A 33 6.24 1.31 -1.60
N SER A 34 5.16 2.07 -1.83
CA SER A 34 3.80 1.52 -1.76
C SER A 34 3.59 0.39 -2.77
N ALA A 35 3.95 0.59 -4.04
CA ALA A 35 3.78 -0.43 -5.08
C ALA A 35 4.57 -1.71 -4.77
N ARG A 36 5.79 -1.56 -4.26
CA ARG A 36 6.63 -2.67 -3.81
C ARG A 36 6.01 -3.38 -2.60
N GLY A 37 5.48 -2.63 -1.64
CA GLY A 37 4.77 -3.15 -0.48
C GLY A 37 3.55 -4.00 -0.82
N PHE A 38 2.71 -3.54 -1.77
CA PHE A 38 1.59 -4.35 -2.29
C PHE A 38 2.07 -5.65 -2.94
N ALA A 39 3.12 -5.60 -3.75
CA ALA A 39 3.66 -6.80 -4.41
C ALA A 39 4.25 -7.80 -3.41
N LEU A 40 4.90 -7.33 -2.34
CA LEU A 40 5.42 -8.17 -1.26
C LEU A 40 4.29 -8.82 -0.45
N PHE A 41 3.20 -8.10 -0.21
CA PHE A 41 2.04 -8.65 0.48
C PHE A 41 1.43 -9.83 -0.28
N GLU A 42 1.25 -9.71 -1.60
CA GLU A 42 0.75 -10.80 -2.46
C GLU A 42 1.68 -12.01 -2.47
N GLN A 43 2.98 -11.81 -2.22
CA GLN A 43 3.98 -12.88 -2.06
C GLN A 43 4.01 -13.47 -0.64
N HIS A 44 3.13 -13.02 0.25
CA HIS A 44 3.10 -13.36 1.67
C HIS A 44 4.34 -12.93 2.47
N ASP A 45 5.16 -12.04 1.92
CA ASP A 45 6.26 -11.41 2.65
C ASP A 45 5.75 -10.22 3.46
N TYR A 46 4.95 -10.54 4.48
CA TYR A 46 4.24 -9.53 5.26
C TYR A 46 5.17 -8.61 6.06
N LEU A 47 6.38 -9.07 6.39
CA LEU A 47 7.36 -8.27 7.12
C LEU A 47 7.87 -7.13 6.24
N ASN A 48 8.43 -7.46 5.08
CA ASN A 48 8.94 -6.44 4.16
C ASN A 48 7.78 -5.61 3.58
N ALA A 49 6.61 -6.22 3.34
CA ALA A 49 5.43 -5.45 2.92
C ALA A 49 5.06 -4.37 3.93
N ALA A 50 5.06 -4.69 5.23
CA ALA A 50 4.72 -3.72 6.27
C ALA A 50 5.72 -2.55 6.34
N ASP A 51 7.02 -2.82 6.14
CA ASP A 51 8.05 -1.79 6.17
C ASP A 51 7.89 -0.83 4.98
N GLU A 52 7.67 -1.36 3.77
CA GLU A 52 7.50 -0.55 2.56
C GLU A 52 6.17 0.24 2.57
N LEU A 53 5.07 -0.38 3.01
CA LEU A 53 3.76 0.28 3.11
C LEU A 53 3.74 1.38 4.17
N ALA A 54 4.58 1.30 5.19
CA ALA A 54 4.67 2.33 6.24
C ALA A 54 5.33 3.63 5.76
N ALA A 55 6.03 3.60 4.63
CA ALA A 55 6.71 4.78 4.10
C ALA A 55 5.73 5.82 3.53
N ASP A 56 4.57 5.39 3.02
CA ASP A 56 3.50 6.29 2.59
C ASP A 56 2.35 6.39 3.61
N SER A 57 2.59 7.15 4.68
CA SER A 57 1.59 7.38 5.73
C SER A 57 0.40 8.26 5.32
N HIS A 58 0.39 8.77 4.07
CA HIS A 58 -0.65 9.64 3.54
C HIS A 58 -1.56 8.93 2.53
N SER A 59 -1.18 7.76 2.02
CA SER A 59 -2.06 6.96 1.17
C SER A 59 -3.05 6.14 2.01
N PRO A 60 -4.36 6.38 1.91
CA PRO A 60 -5.36 5.55 2.58
C PRO A 60 -5.27 4.07 2.18
N LEU A 61 -4.90 3.80 0.92
CA LEU A 61 -4.73 2.44 0.41
C LEU A 61 -3.51 1.76 1.04
N ALA A 62 -2.36 2.46 1.12
CA ALA A 62 -1.17 1.92 1.78
C ALA A 62 -1.44 1.62 3.27
N LEU A 63 -2.15 2.51 3.97
CA LEU A 63 -2.53 2.30 5.36
C LEU A 63 -3.50 1.13 5.56
N GLN A 64 -4.46 0.93 4.66
CA GLN A 64 -5.36 -0.22 4.71
C GLN A 64 -4.56 -1.53 4.57
N GLN A 65 -3.68 -1.59 3.59
CA GLN A 65 -2.85 -2.77 3.34
C GLN A 65 -1.85 -3.02 4.47
N LEU A 66 -1.28 -1.95 5.05
CA LEU A 66 -0.37 -2.01 6.20
C LEU A 66 -1.07 -2.64 7.41
N ALA A 67 -2.31 -2.22 7.72
CA ALA A 67 -3.08 -2.80 8.80
C ALA A 67 -3.30 -4.31 8.58
N MET A 68 -3.59 -4.73 7.35
CA MET A 68 -3.72 -6.15 6.99
C MET A 68 -2.39 -6.91 7.15
N ALA A 69 -1.26 -6.32 6.74
CA ALA A 69 0.06 -6.93 6.89
C ALA A 69 0.43 -7.11 8.37
N GLN A 70 0.16 -6.11 9.19
CA GLN A 70 0.38 -6.14 10.64
C GLN A 70 -0.46 -7.24 11.32
N GLU A 71 -1.70 -7.48 10.89
CA GLU A 71 -2.50 -8.59 11.38
C GLU A 71 -1.92 -9.96 11.01
N LYS A 72 -1.45 -10.12 9.77
CA LYS A 72 -0.78 -11.37 9.34
C LYS A 72 0.49 -11.65 10.15
N LEU A 73 1.14 -10.61 10.67
CA LEU A 73 2.28 -10.69 11.59
C LEU A 73 1.89 -10.80 13.08
N ALA A 74 0.60 -10.95 13.41
CA ALA A 74 0.09 -10.94 14.78
C ALA A 74 0.43 -9.67 15.59
N LYS A 75 0.66 -8.53 14.92
CA LYS A 75 0.89 -7.21 15.52
C LYS A 75 -0.43 -6.45 15.68
N SER A 76 -1.37 -6.98 16.45
CA SER A 76 -2.73 -6.46 16.57
C SER A 76 -2.81 -4.99 17.03
N ASP A 77 -1.95 -4.59 17.97
CA ASP A 77 -1.92 -3.19 18.45
C ASP A 77 -1.50 -2.23 17.34
N ALA A 78 -0.48 -2.60 16.55
CA ALA A 78 -0.01 -1.80 15.42
C ALA A 78 -1.09 -1.68 14.34
N ALA A 79 -1.76 -2.80 14.01
CA ALA A 79 -2.89 -2.80 13.09
C ALA A 79 -4.02 -1.87 13.54
N GLN A 80 -4.34 -1.88 14.84
CA GLN A 80 -5.36 -1.02 15.41
C GLN A 80 -4.95 0.47 15.38
N SER A 81 -3.69 0.78 15.66
CA SER A 81 -3.14 2.13 15.51
C SER A 81 -3.23 2.63 14.07
N THR A 82 -2.84 1.80 13.10
CA THR A 82 -2.93 2.13 11.66
C THR A 82 -4.37 2.42 11.22
N ARG A 83 -5.33 1.58 11.62
CA ARG A 83 -6.76 1.81 11.35
C ARG A 83 -7.28 3.08 11.98
N THR A 84 -6.81 3.39 13.19
CA THR A 84 -7.17 4.60 13.90
C THR A 84 -6.65 5.82 13.14
N HIS A 85 -5.40 5.80 12.70
CA HIS A 85 -4.80 6.84 11.86
C HIS A 85 -5.62 7.05 10.58
N LEU A 86 -5.88 5.99 9.81
CA LEU A 86 -6.70 6.02 8.59
C LEU A 86 -8.10 6.62 8.83
N LYS A 87 -8.76 6.26 9.94
CA LYS A 87 -10.07 6.81 10.33
C LYS A 87 -10.00 8.32 10.58
N TYR A 88 -8.91 8.83 11.13
CA TYR A 88 -8.74 10.25 11.44
C TYR A 88 -8.14 11.06 10.29
N GLN A 89 -7.50 10.43 9.31
CA GLN A 89 -6.99 11.08 8.11
C GLN A 89 -8.09 11.56 7.14
N ARG A 90 -9.37 11.27 7.44
CA ARG A 90 -10.59 11.75 6.75
C ARG A 90 -10.33 12.80 5.67
N GLY A 91 -10.34 12.35 4.42
CA GLY A 91 -10.11 13.20 3.25
C GLY A 91 -11.19 13.00 2.20
N PRO A 92 -11.57 14.04 1.43
CA PRO A 92 -12.50 13.91 0.30
C PRO A 92 -11.81 13.32 -0.93
N THR A 93 -11.08 12.20 -0.77
CA THR A 93 -10.39 11.51 -1.86
C THR A 93 -11.11 10.22 -2.23
N VAL A 94 -11.00 9.82 -3.50
CA VAL A 94 -11.57 8.55 -3.99
C VAL A 94 -10.97 7.37 -3.24
N GLU A 95 -9.67 7.40 -2.97
CA GLU A 95 -8.98 6.36 -2.19
C GLU A 95 -9.56 6.22 -0.78
N TRP A 96 -9.84 7.34 -0.10
CA TRP A 96 -10.45 7.29 1.23
C TRP A 96 -11.88 6.71 1.17
N LEU A 97 -12.67 7.05 0.15
CA LEU A 97 -14.00 6.47 -0.07
C LEU A 97 -13.91 4.94 -0.26
N LEU A 98 -13.04 4.47 -1.17
CA LEU A 98 -12.86 3.04 -1.45
C LEU A 98 -12.43 2.25 -0.21
N VAL A 99 -11.54 2.82 0.59
CA VAL A 99 -11.02 2.18 1.81
C VAL A 99 -12.07 2.12 2.93
N THR A 100 -12.90 3.16 3.06
CA THR A 100 -13.89 3.26 4.16
C THR A 100 -15.27 2.70 3.81
N HIS A 101 -15.54 2.47 2.52
CA HIS A 101 -16.79 1.92 1.99
C HIS A 101 -16.47 0.79 1.00
N PRO A 102 -15.94 -0.35 1.47
CA PRO A 102 -15.51 -1.47 0.61
C PRO A 102 -16.63 -2.03 -0.27
N GLU A 103 -17.89 -1.83 0.10
CA GLU A 103 -19.07 -2.13 -0.71
C GLU A 103 -19.14 -1.35 -2.03
N ILE A 104 -18.53 -0.18 -2.10
CA ILE A 104 -18.45 0.65 -3.31
C ILE A 104 -17.37 0.11 -4.25
N GLY A 105 -16.26 -0.39 -3.71
CA GLY A 105 -15.11 -0.89 -4.49
C GLY A 105 -15.33 -2.26 -5.13
N ASN A 106 -16.19 -3.11 -4.56
CA ASN A 106 -16.45 -4.49 -5.02
C ASN A 106 -17.52 -4.60 -6.12
N SER A 107 -17.96 -3.48 -6.72
CA SER A 107 -19.01 -3.45 -7.75
C SER A 107 -18.49 -3.64 -9.19
N HIS A 108 -17.26 -4.15 -9.38
CA HIS A 108 -16.62 -4.34 -10.69
C HIS A 108 -16.09 -5.76 -10.87
#